data_AF-A0A183J430-F1
#
_entry.id   AF-A0A183J430-F1
#
_cell.length_a   1.000
_cell.length_b   1.000
_cell.length_c   1.000
_cell.angle_alpha   90.00
_cell.angle_beta   90.00
_cell.angle_gamma   90.00
#
_symmetry.space_group_name_H-M   'P 1'
#
loop_
_entity.id
_entity.type
_entity.pdbx_description
1 polymer ?
#
loop_
_entity_poly.entity_id
_entity_poly.type
_entity_poly.pdbx_seq_one_letter_code
_entity_poly.pdbx_strand_id
1 'polypeptide(L)'
;MIVRLFARNLPRAIYISLPLVTIIYTLTNVAYFSVLSPDQMMDSNAVAVDYANYILGGFAVVMPIFVAFSTVGSLNGILFACSRMFFVGARDEQLPQLLAMINVHWMTPVPSLLILGGLSMLMLTTTNVFALINYASFTESLMVCVTVAGLLYMRWKNPDLPRPIKLNLAIPIVFFVTCIFLLVLPLFTSAYEVMIGLFITLSGIPVYFFGVYWKNKPKCFLRCWNSFVCNLQRIFLCVLQDEVT
;
A
#
# COMPACT_ATOMS: atom_id res chain seq x y z
N MET A 1 9.36 -1.97 29.33
CA MET A 1 9.56 -0.51 29.32
C MET A 1 9.24 0.11 27.96
N ILE A 2 9.85 -0.38 26.86
CA ILE A 2 9.64 0.12 25.48
C ILE A 2 8.16 0.12 25.06
N VAL A 3 7.42 -0.96 25.31
CA VAL A 3 5.99 -1.09 24.93
C VAL A 3 5.09 -0.04 25.61
N ARG A 4 5.37 0.35 26.86
CA ARG A 4 4.58 1.37 27.58
C ARG A 4 4.85 2.78 27.05
N LEU A 5 6.10 3.07 26.68
CA LEU A 5 6.46 4.33 26.05
C LEU A 5 5.75 4.47 24.69
N PHE A 6 5.77 3.40 23.89
CA PHE A 6 5.09 3.34 22.60
C PHE A 6 3.57 3.52 22.73
N ALA A 7 2.93 2.81 23.65
CA ALA A 7 1.49 2.89 23.86
C ALA A 7 0.99 4.29 24.25
N ARG A 8 1.83 5.08 24.94
CA ARG A 8 1.49 6.46 25.35
C ARG A 8 1.83 7.50 24.28
N ASN A 9 2.96 7.33 23.61
CA ASN A 9 3.47 8.32 22.66
C ASN A 9 2.83 8.16 21.28
N LEU A 10 2.46 6.94 20.87
CA LEU A 10 1.87 6.68 19.57
C LEU A 10 0.53 7.42 19.38
N PRO A 11 -0.46 7.35 20.29
CA PRO A 11 -1.71 8.09 20.12
C PRO A 11 -1.49 9.61 20.11
N ARG A 12 -0.57 10.12 20.94
CA ARG A 12 -0.25 11.56 20.98
C ARG A 12 0.37 12.04 19.67
N ALA A 13 1.26 11.24 19.09
CA ALA A 13 1.83 11.54 17.78
C ALA A 13 0.73 11.61 16.72
N ILE A 14 -0.23 10.67 16.71
CA ILE A 14 -1.36 10.65 15.78
C ILE A 14 -2.26 11.90 15.96
N TYR A 15 -2.57 12.28 17.20
CA TYR A 15 -3.41 13.47 17.47
C TYR A 15 -2.76 14.79 17.03
N ILE A 16 -1.42 14.84 16.95
CA ILE A 16 -0.70 16.04 16.48
C ILE A 16 -0.51 16.00 14.96
N SER A 17 -0.15 14.84 14.40
CA SER A 17 0.18 14.72 12.99
C SER A 17 -1.06 14.83 12.09
N LEU A 18 -2.18 14.21 12.44
CA LEU A 18 -3.38 14.23 11.59
C LEU A 18 -3.93 15.65 11.36
N PRO A 19 -4.19 16.47 12.40
CA PRO A 19 -4.68 17.84 12.18
C PRO A 19 -3.68 18.72 11.46
N LEU A 20 -2.38 18.54 11.73
CA LEU A 20 -1.33 19.31 11.07
C LEU A 20 -1.29 19.04 9.57
N VAL A 21 -1.39 17.76 9.16
CA VAL A 21 -1.46 17.39 7.74
C VAL A 21 -2.75 17.94 7.11
N THR A 22 -3.89 17.85 7.81
CA THR A 22 -5.16 18.43 7.34
C THR A 22 -5.05 19.94 7.11
N ILE A 23 -4.46 20.69 8.05
CA ILE A 23 -4.25 22.13 7.91
C ILE A 23 -3.40 22.42 6.68
N ILE A 24 -2.27 21.74 6.51
CA ILE A 24 -1.38 21.94 5.35
C ILE A 24 -2.14 21.66 4.04
N TYR A 25 -2.90 20.55 3.96
CA TYR A 25 -3.68 20.23 2.75
C TYR A 25 -4.76 21.28 2.45
N THR A 26 -5.46 21.77 3.48
CA THR A 26 -6.46 22.84 3.30
C THR A 26 -5.82 24.14 2.85
N LEU A 27 -4.67 24.53 3.42
CA LEU A 27 -3.95 25.74 3.02
C LEU A 27 -3.45 25.65 1.57
N THR A 28 -2.95 24.50 1.14
CA THR A 28 -2.54 24.28 -0.26
C THR A 28 -3.72 24.43 -1.22
N ASN A 29 -4.89 23.86 -0.89
CA ASN A 29 -6.08 24.02 -1.72
C ASN A 29 -6.56 25.48 -1.78
N VAL A 30 -6.54 26.20 -0.65
CA VAL A 30 -6.86 27.64 -0.62
C VAL A 30 -5.88 28.43 -1.49
N ALA A 31 -4.59 28.11 -1.45
CA ALA A 31 -3.60 28.75 -2.32
C ALA A 31 -3.91 28.50 -3.81
N TYR A 32 -4.23 27.26 -4.20
CA TYR A 32 -4.61 26.96 -5.58
C TYR A 32 -5.86 27.71 -6.04
N PHE A 33 -6.95 27.73 -5.26
CA PHE A 33 -8.18 28.43 -5.61
C PHE A 33 -8.04 29.96 -5.63
N SER A 34 -7.01 30.51 -4.97
CA SER A 34 -6.76 31.95 -4.99
C SER A 34 -6.18 32.46 -6.33
N VAL A 35 -5.61 31.55 -7.13
CA VAL A 35 -4.88 31.90 -8.37
C VAL A 35 -5.48 31.24 -9.61
N LEU A 36 -5.89 29.98 -9.51
CA LEU A 36 -6.45 29.22 -10.63
C LEU A 36 -7.98 29.21 -10.54
N SER A 37 -8.66 29.35 -11.68
CA SER A 37 -10.10 29.12 -11.75
C SER A 37 -10.41 27.61 -11.69
N PRO A 38 -11.61 27.21 -11.21
CA PRO A 38 -11.99 25.79 -11.15
C PRO A 38 -11.89 25.07 -12.51
N ASP A 39 -12.26 25.75 -13.60
CA ASP A 39 -12.20 25.20 -14.96
C ASP A 39 -10.74 24.90 -15.37
N GLN A 40 -9.81 25.82 -15.08
CA GLN A 40 -8.39 25.61 -15.36
C GLN A 40 -7.80 24.46 -14.54
N MET A 41 -8.29 24.24 -13.33
CA MET A 41 -7.84 23.11 -12.49
C MET A 41 -8.33 21.77 -13.02
N MET A 42 -9.53 21.71 -13.63
CA MET A 42 -10.07 20.48 -14.20
C MET A 42 -9.38 20.08 -15.51
N ASP A 43 -8.95 21.06 -16.31
CA ASP A 43 -8.23 20.81 -17.56
C ASP A 43 -6.73 20.53 -17.34
N SER A 44 -6.19 20.89 -16.17
CA SER A 44 -4.78 20.74 -15.86
C SER A 44 -4.40 19.31 -15.46
N ASN A 45 -3.41 18.74 -16.15
CA ASN A 45 -2.77 17.49 -15.74
C ASN A 45 -1.85 17.66 -14.51
N ALA A 46 -1.40 18.89 -14.22
CA ALA A 46 -0.41 19.19 -13.19
C ALA A 46 -0.67 20.55 -12.54
N VAL A 47 -1.71 20.62 -11.70
CA VAL A 47 -2.19 21.84 -11.02
C VAL A 47 -1.06 22.62 -10.33
N ALA A 48 -0.11 21.92 -9.70
CA ALA A 48 1.01 22.54 -9.01
C ALA A 48 1.96 23.31 -9.94
N VAL A 49 2.18 22.79 -11.16
CA VAL A 49 3.07 23.42 -12.15
C VAL A 49 2.37 24.63 -12.76
N ASP A 50 1.07 24.54 -13.04
CA ASP A 50 0.30 25.67 -13.56
C ASP A 50 0.23 26.81 -12.55
N TYR A 51 -0.02 26.50 -11.28
CA TYR A 51 0.07 27.47 -10.19
C TYR A 51 1.42 28.21 -10.17
N ALA A 52 2.53 27.47 -10.31
CA ALA A 52 3.86 28.07 -10.35
C ALA A 52 4.08 28.93 -11.61
N ASN A 53 3.57 28.52 -12.76
CA ASN A 53 3.66 29.31 -14.00
C ASN A 53 2.95 30.66 -13.86
N TYR A 54 1.79 30.72 -13.19
CA TYR A 54 1.04 31.96 -13.01
C TYR A 54 1.71 32.94 -12.02
N ILE A 55 2.34 32.45 -10.95
CA ILE A 55 2.92 33.33 -9.91
C ILE A 55 4.40 33.61 -10.10
N LEU A 56 5.18 32.56 -10.38
CA LEU A 56 6.65 32.60 -10.26
C LEU A 56 7.33 32.97 -11.58
N GLY A 57 6.61 32.97 -12.70
CA GLY A 57 7.14 33.31 -14.03
C GLY A 57 8.42 32.50 -14.33
N GLY A 58 9.57 33.19 -14.43
CA GLY A 58 10.86 32.57 -14.73
C GLY A 58 11.36 31.54 -13.69
N PHE A 59 10.85 31.58 -12.45
CA PHE A 59 11.18 30.58 -11.42
C PHE A 59 10.27 29.34 -11.42
N ALA A 60 9.32 29.24 -12.35
CA ALA A 60 8.37 28.12 -12.40
C ALA A 60 9.04 26.75 -12.60
N VAL A 61 10.25 26.70 -13.19
CA VAL A 61 11.05 25.47 -13.38
C VAL A 61 11.40 24.78 -12.07
N VAL A 62 11.43 25.51 -10.96
CA VAL A 62 11.77 24.97 -9.64
C VAL A 62 10.65 24.07 -9.09
N MET A 63 9.40 24.37 -9.40
CA MET A 63 8.24 23.62 -8.90
C MET A 63 8.21 22.14 -9.36
N PRO A 64 8.31 21.82 -10.67
CA PRO A 64 8.32 20.42 -11.11
C PRO A 64 9.52 19.64 -10.56
N ILE A 65 10.66 20.29 -10.33
CA ILE A 65 11.84 19.66 -9.72
C ILE A 65 11.52 19.22 -8.28
N PHE A 66 10.93 20.09 -7.46
CA PHE A 66 10.55 19.73 -6.09
C PHE A 66 9.45 18.65 -6.05
N VAL A 67 8.46 18.75 -6.94
CA VAL A 67 7.41 17.73 -7.05
C VAL A 67 8.02 16.38 -7.45
N ALA A 68 8.95 16.34 -8.41
CA ALA A 68 9.64 15.12 -8.81
C ALA A 68 10.47 14.52 -7.68
N PHE A 69 11.21 15.32 -6.91
CA PHE A 69 11.93 14.81 -5.74
C PHE A 69 10.99 14.23 -4.67
N SER A 70 9.83 14.85 -4.46
CA SER A 70 8.81 14.36 -3.51
C SER A 70 8.22 13.01 -3.95
N THR A 71 7.90 12.85 -5.24
CA THR A 71 7.35 11.58 -5.76
C THR A 71 8.39 10.47 -5.73
N VAL A 72 9.64 10.75 -6.12
CA VAL A 72 10.75 9.78 -6.03
C VAL A 72 11.01 9.36 -4.57
N GLY A 73 10.98 10.31 -3.64
CA GLY A 73 11.13 10.01 -2.21
C GLY A 73 10.00 9.11 -1.68
N SER A 74 8.76 9.40 -2.07
CA SER A 74 7.59 8.60 -1.68
C SER A 74 7.64 7.19 -2.26
N LEU A 75 8.01 7.04 -3.53
CA LEU A 75 8.18 5.74 -4.19
C LEU A 75 9.24 4.89 -3.49
N ASN A 76 10.40 5.48 -3.15
CA ASN A 76 11.46 4.79 -2.43
C ASN A 76 10.99 4.30 -1.04
N GLY A 77 10.22 5.12 -0.32
CA GLY A 77 9.62 4.73 0.96
C GLY A 77 8.67 3.53 0.85
N ILE A 78 7.83 3.52 -0.18
CA ILE A 78 6.88 2.42 -0.43
C ILE A 78 7.63 1.13 -0.80
N LEU A 79 8.69 1.21 -1.62
CA LEU A 79 9.50 0.04 -1.98
C LEU A 79 10.11 -0.66 -0.73
N PHE A 80 10.56 0.10 0.26
CA PHE A 80 11.03 -0.46 1.53
C PHE A 80 9.91 -1.10 2.35
N ALA A 81 8.71 -0.50 2.37
CA ALA A 81 7.58 -1.06 3.09
C ALA A 81 7.11 -2.39 2.46
N CYS A 82 6.91 -2.40 1.13
CA CYS A 82 6.42 -3.57 0.40
C CYS A 82 7.41 -4.74 0.47
N SER A 83 8.71 -4.50 0.29
CA SER A 83 9.74 -5.55 0.39
C SER A 83 9.72 -6.25 1.77
N ARG A 84 9.54 -5.49 2.85
CA ARG A 84 9.36 -6.05 4.20
C ARG A 84 8.09 -6.88 4.33
N MET A 85 6.97 -6.41 3.78
CA MET A 85 5.70 -7.16 3.81
C MET A 85 5.81 -8.50 3.07
N PHE A 86 6.41 -8.51 1.87
CA PHE A 86 6.64 -9.75 1.12
C PHE A 86 7.60 -10.71 1.84
N PHE A 87 8.65 -10.18 2.45
CA PHE A 87 9.59 -10.98 3.23
C PHE A 87 8.90 -11.69 4.40
N VAL A 88 8.08 -10.97 5.18
CA VAL A 88 7.33 -11.57 6.30
C VAL A 88 6.26 -12.55 5.80
N GLY A 89 5.53 -12.22 4.74
CA GLY A 89 4.52 -13.12 4.17
C GLY A 89 5.11 -14.42 3.60
N ALA A 90 6.34 -14.37 3.08
CA ALA A 90 7.06 -15.56 2.62
C ALA A 90 7.64 -16.37 3.78
N ARG A 91 7.98 -15.72 4.91
CA ARG A 91 8.38 -16.40 6.14
C ARG A 91 7.22 -17.17 6.78
N ASP A 92 6.01 -16.63 6.74
CA ASP A 92 4.80 -17.30 7.25
C ASP A 92 4.24 -18.37 6.28
N GLU A 93 5.04 -18.81 5.30
CA GLU A 93 4.69 -19.80 4.26
C GLU A 93 3.47 -19.43 3.38
N GLN A 94 2.99 -18.18 3.46
CA GLN A 94 1.84 -17.71 2.68
C GLN A 94 2.23 -17.32 1.25
N LEU A 95 3.52 -17.04 1.03
CA LEU A 95 4.10 -16.69 -0.26
C LEU A 95 5.26 -17.65 -0.60
N PRO A 96 5.59 -17.82 -1.90
CA PRO A 96 6.74 -18.63 -2.30
C PRO A 96 8.04 -18.18 -1.63
N GLN A 97 8.82 -19.13 -1.14
CA GLN A 97 10.10 -18.89 -0.45
C GLN A 97 11.11 -18.07 -1.28
N LEU A 98 10.96 -18.03 -2.60
CA LEU A 98 11.72 -17.15 -3.51
C LEU A 98 11.66 -15.67 -3.08
N LEU A 99 10.52 -15.22 -2.55
CA LEU A 99 10.30 -13.84 -2.12
C LEU A 99 10.97 -13.52 -0.77
N ALA A 100 11.31 -14.54 0.02
CA ALA A 100 12.07 -14.39 1.28
C ALA A 100 13.60 -14.39 1.06
N MET A 101 14.07 -14.60 -0.17
CA MET A 101 15.51 -14.71 -0.42
C MET A 101 16.18 -13.34 -0.41
N ILE A 102 17.35 -13.30 0.21
CA ILE A 102 18.16 -12.08 0.37
C ILE A 102 19.48 -12.27 -0.38
N ASN A 103 19.90 -11.23 -1.09
CA ASN A 103 21.20 -11.22 -1.78
C ASN A 103 22.35 -11.17 -0.77
N VAL A 104 23.36 -12.01 -0.94
CA VAL A 104 24.51 -12.15 -0.01
C VAL A 104 25.34 -10.89 0.09
N HIS A 105 25.56 -10.16 -1.00
CA HIS A 105 26.46 -9.00 -1.00
C HIS A 105 25.81 -7.74 -0.43
N TRP A 106 24.54 -7.50 -0.78
CA TRP A 106 23.85 -6.24 -0.51
C TRP A 106 22.79 -6.35 0.58
N MET A 107 22.50 -7.57 1.05
CA MET A 107 21.44 -7.86 2.04
C MET A 107 20.06 -7.30 1.62
N THR A 108 19.79 -7.25 0.31
CA THR A 108 18.53 -6.76 -0.25
C THR A 108 17.68 -7.91 -0.80
N PRO A 109 16.34 -7.87 -0.63
CA PRO A 109 15.44 -8.90 -1.16
C PRO A 109 15.16 -8.67 -2.66
N VAL A 110 16.17 -8.88 -3.51
CA VAL A 110 16.13 -8.59 -4.95
C VAL A 110 14.94 -9.24 -5.69
N PRO A 111 14.60 -10.53 -5.48
CA PRO A 111 13.49 -11.15 -6.21
C PRO A 111 12.14 -10.50 -5.91
N SER A 112 11.91 -10.05 -4.67
CA SER A 112 10.69 -9.34 -4.27
C SER A 112 10.56 -7.99 -4.95
N LEU A 113 11.66 -7.25 -5.06
CA LEU A 113 11.71 -5.95 -5.72
C LEU A 113 11.49 -6.07 -7.24
N LEU A 114 12.03 -7.12 -7.87
CA LEU A 114 11.82 -7.37 -9.30
C LEU A 114 10.36 -7.73 -9.61
N ILE A 115 9.73 -8.57 -8.78
CA ILE A 115 8.31 -8.92 -8.95
C ILE A 115 7.43 -7.68 -8.72
N LEU A 116 7.71 -6.90 -7.68
CA LEU A 116 6.99 -5.65 -7.42
C LEU A 116 7.17 -4.63 -8.56
N GLY A 117 8.40 -4.49 -9.07
CA GLY A 117 8.70 -3.64 -10.21
C GLY A 117 7.98 -4.10 -11.48
N GLY A 118 7.96 -5.41 -11.76
CA GLY A 118 7.23 -5.98 -12.89
C GLY A 118 5.72 -5.75 -12.79
N LEU A 119 5.13 -5.94 -11.61
CA LEU A 119 3.72 -5.65 -11.36
C LEU A 119 3.41 -4.16 -11.51
N SER A 120 4.29 -3.28 -11.03
CA SER A 120 4.17 -1.83 -11.21
C SER A 120 4.19 -1.45 -12.70
N MET A 121 5.12 -1.99 -13.49
CA MET A 121 5.18 -1.77 -14.93
C MET A 121 3.93 -2.27 -15.66
N LEU A 122 3.35 -3.39 -15.22
CA LEU A 122 2.08 -3.88 -15.75
C LEU A 122 0.94 -2.90 -15.44
N MET A 123 0.84 -2.40 -14.21
CA MET A 123 -0.19 -1.42 -13.83
C MET A 123 -0.04 -0.09 -14.60
N LEU A 124 1.20 0.33 -14.88
CA LEU A 124 1.50 1.52 -15.69
C LEU A 124 1.06 1.43 -17.15
N THR A 125 0.70 0.24 -17.66
CA THR A 125 0.13 0.12 -19.01
C THR A 125 -1.27 0.73 -19.11
N THR A 126 -1.93 0.99 -17.98
CA THR A 126 -3.24 1.65 -17.93
C THR A 126 -3.08 3.15 -18.20
N THR A 127 -3.80 3.68 -19.19
CA THR A 127 -3.64 5.06 -19.67
C THR A 127 -4.25 6.12 -18.74
N ASN A 128 -5.15 5.75 -17.82
CA ASN A 128 -5.88 6.70 -16.97
C ASN A 128 -5.45 6.60 -15.50
N VAL A 129 -4.85 7.68 -14.99
CA VAL A 129 -4.39 7.79 -13.60
C VAL A 129 -5.55 7.80 -12.61
N PHE A 130 -6.68 8.43 -12.94
CA PHE A 130 -7.86 8.47 -12.08
C PHE A 130 -8.48 7.08 -11.88
N ALA A 131 -8.52 6.28 -12.96
CA ALA A 131 -8.95 4.88 -12.85
C ALA A 131 -8.03 4.10 -11.91
N LEU A 132 -6.71 4.31 -12.02
CA LEU A 132 -5.72 3.68 -11.14
C LEU A 132 -5.89 4.07 -9.67
N ILE A 133 -6.17 5.34 -9.41
CA ILE A 133 -6.49 5.86 -8.07
C ILE A 133 -7.77 5.19 -7.54
N ASN A 134 -8.81 5.05 -8.35
CA ASN A 134 -10.06 4.43 -7.93
C ASN A 134 -9.89 2.93 -7.64
N TYR A 135 -9.12 2.19 -8.47
CA TYR A 135 -8.79 0.78 -8.21
C TYR A 135 -8.08 0.60 -6.86
N ALA A 136 -7.05 1.42 -6.62
CA ALA A 136 -6.26 1.36 -5.39
C ALA A 136 -7.09 1.77 -4.17
N SER A 137 -7.81 2.88 -4.26
CA SER A 137 -8.61 3.44 -3.16
C SER A 137 -9.74 2.49 -2.75
N PHE A 138 -10.39 1.83 -3.71
CA PHE A 138 -11.40 0.81 -3.41
C PHE A 138 -10.80 -0.39 -2.69
N THR A 139 -9.70 -0.93 -3.22
CA THR A 139 -9.02 -2.11 -2.64
C THR A 139 -8.49 -1.83 -1.23
N GLU A 140 -7.88 -0.66 -1.03
CA GLU A 140 -7.40 -0.21 0.28
C GLU A 140 -8.57 -0.04 1.26
N SER A 141 -9.64 0.65 0.85
CA SER A 141 -10.83 0.83 1.68
C SER A 141 -11.48 -0.49 2.09
N LEU A 142 -11.48 -1.49 1.20
CA LEU A 142 -11.99 -2.83 1.47
C LEU A 142 -11.15 -3.51 2.54
N MET A 143 -9.82 -3.52 2.39
CA MET A 143 -8.90 -4.14 3.36
C MET A 143 -8.93 -3.45 4.72
N VAL A 144 -9.03 -2.11 4.74
CA VAL A 144 -9.21 -1.34 5.97
C VAL A 144 -10.55 -1.65 6.62
N CYS A 145 -11.64 -1.76 5.85
CA CYS A 145 -12.96 -2.14 6.35
C CYS A 145 -12.93 -3.52 7.02
N VAL A 146 -12.31 -4.52 6.38
CA VAL A 146 -12.13 -5.88 6.94
C VAL A 146 -11.29 -5.85 8.21
N THR A 147 -10.23 -5.05 8.25
CA THR A 147 -9.36 -4.90 9.42
C THR A 147 -10.11 -4.30 10.62
N VAL A 148 -10.93 -3.28 10.37
CA VAL A 148 -11.75 -2.64 11.42
C VAL A 148 -12.87 -3.57 11.88
N ALA A 149 -13.51 -4.30 10.96
CA ALA A 149 -14.47 -5.34 11.31
C ALA A 149 -13.82 -6.42 12.18
N GLY A 150 -12.60 -6.86 11.85
CA GLY A 150 -11.80 -7.78 12.64
C GLY A 150 -11.49 -7.23 14.05
N LEU A 151 -11.16 -5.94 14.15
CA LEU A 151 -10.97 -5.27 15.43
C LEU A 151 -12.25 -5.29 16.27
N LEU A 152 -13.40 -4.94 15.70
CA LEU A 152 -14.70 -4.97 16.37
C LEU A 152 -15.08 -6.40 16.79
N TYR A 153 -14.87 -7.39 15.92
CA TYR A 153 -15.11 -8.80 16.21
C TYR A 153 -14.23 -9.31 17.35
N MET A 154 -12.93 -8.99 17.33
CA MET A 154 -11.99 -9.38 18.39
C MET A 154 -12.33 -8.70 19.72
N ARG A 155 -12.92 -7.49 19.69
CA ARG A 155 -13.43 -6.83 20.90
C ARG A 155 -14.57 -7.61 21.55
N TRP A 156 -15.44 -8.23 20.77
CA TRP A 156 -16.56 -9.02 21.27
C TRP A 156 -16.15 -10.43 21.70
N LYS A 157 -15.33 -11.12 20.90
CA LYS A 157 -14.95 -12.52 21.15
C LYS A 157 -13.93 -12.70 22.28
N ASN A 158 -12.93 -11.83 22.36
CA ASN A 158 -11.82 -11.94 23.32
C ASN A 158 -11.65 -10.65 24.14
N PRO A 159 -12.54 -10.39 25.11
CA PRO A 159 -12.51 -9.16 25.91
C PRO A 159 -11.32 -9.06 26.86
N ASP A 160 -10.81 -10.20 27.35
CA ASP A 160 -9.82 -10.26 28.45
C ASP A 160 -8.35 -10.08 28.02
N LEU A 161 -8.09 -9.92 26.72
CA LEU A 161 -6.72 -9.71 26.23
C LEU A 161 -6.15 -8.39 26.77
N PRO A 162 -4.88 -8.37 27.24
CA PRO A 162 -4.24 -7.16 27.76
C PRO A 162 -4.04 -6.13 26.63
N ARG A 163 -4.88 -5.09 26.60
CA ARG A 163 -4.83 -4.02 25.60
C ARG A 163 -4.06 -2.81 26.15
N PRO A 164 -2.85 -2.50 25.65
CA PRO A 164 -2.06 -1.37 26.13
C PRO A 164 -2.63 0.00 25.72
N ILE A 165 -3.43 0.05 24.64
CA ILE A 165 -4.15 1.26 24.19
C ILE A 165 -5.64 0.94 24.18
N LYS A 166 -6.42 1.68 24.98
CA LYS A 166 -7.88 1.57 25.02
C LYS A 166 -8.49 2.84 24.42
N LEU A 167 -9.22 2.67 23.32
CA LEU A 167 -10.01 3.72 22.68
C LEU A 167 -11.49 3.47 22.92
N ASN A 168 -12.28 4.54 23.00
CA ASN A 168 -13.73 4.47 23.11
C ASN A 168 -14.32 3.70 21.92
N LEU A 169 -15.31 2.83 22.18
CA LEU A 169 -15.94 1.98 21.16
C LEU A 169 -16.65 2.77 20.05
N ALA A 170 -17.08 3.99 20.35
CA ALA A 170 -17.70 4.87 19.36
C ALA A 170 -16.77 5.14 18.16
N ILE A 171 -15.45 5.29 18.39
CA ILE A 171 -14.51 5.69 17.33
C ILE A 171 -14.40 4.60 16.24
N PRO A 172 -14.10 3.32 16.56
CA PRO A 172 -14.09 2.27 15.54
C PRO A 172 -15.44 2.04 14.85
N ILE A 173 -16.57 2.24 15.56
CA ILE A 173 -17.91 2.06 14.98
C ILE A 173 -18.19 3.15 13.93
N VAL A 174 -17.94 4.42 14.27
CA VAL A 174 -18.11 5.53 13.31
C VAL A 174 -17.19 5.31 12.11
N PHE A 175 -15.93 4.95 12.33
CA PHE A 175 -14.98 4.68 11.26
C PHE A 175 -15.44 3.52 10.36
N PHE A 176 -15.98 2.44 10.94
CA PHE A 176 -16.53 1.32 10.19
C PHE A 176 -17.71 1.74 9.30
N VAL A 177 -18.62 2.57 9.82
CA VAL A 177 -19.74 3.12 9.04
C VAL A 177 -19.23 3.99 7.89
N THR A 178 -18.23 4.84 8.13
CA THR A 178 -17.58 5.64 7.08
C THR A 178 -16.93 4.75 6.01
N CYS A 179 -16.23 3.68 6.41
CA CYS A 179 -15.64 2.73 5.46
C CYS A 179 -16.70 2.05 4.60
N ILE A 180 -17.85 1.65 5.16
CA ILE A 180 -18.97 1.09 4.39
C ILE A 180 -19.46 2.13 3.38
N PHE A 181 -19.64 3.37 3.80
CA PHE A 181 -20.08 4.44 2.91
C PHE A 181 -19.10 4.67 1.75
N LEU A 182 -17.80 4.70 2.03
CA LEU A 182 -16.73 4.84 1.03
C LEU A 182 -16.63 3.62 0.09
N LEU A 183 -17.10 2.44 0.49
CA LEU A 183 -17.19 1.28 -0.38
C LEU A 183 -18.43 1.31 -1.27
N VAL A 184 -19.53 1.89 -0.79
CA VAL A 184 -20.80 1.95 -1.50
C VAL A 184 -20.82 3.04 -2.57
N LEU A 185 -20.23 4.22 -2.31
CA LEU A 185 -20.23 5.32 -3.28
C LEU A 185 -19.59 4.96 -4.63
N PRO A 186 -18.38 4.37 -4.69
CA PRO A 186 -17.73 4.05 -5.95
C PRO A 186 -18.49 3.00 -6.77
N LEU A 187 -19.33 2.16 -6.14
CA LEU A 187 -20.17 1.19 -6.85
C LEU A 187 -21.20 1.88 -7.75
N PHE A 188 -21.66 3.07 -7.38
CA PHE A 188 -22.63 3.84 -8.18
C PHE A 188 -21.96 4.76 -9.21
N THR A 189 -20.79 5.31 -8.89
CA THR A 189 -20.10 6.26 -9.78
C THR A 189 -19.23 5.58 -10.82
N SER A 190 -18.53 4.51 -10.42
CA SER A 190 -17.46 3.87 -11.21
C SER A 190 -17.51 2.35 -11.08
N ALA A 191 -18.69 1.76 -11.32
CA ALA A 191 -18.95 0.33 -11.13
C ALA A 191 -17.93 -0.58 -11.85
N TYR A 192 -17.57 -0.25 -13.09
CA TYR A 192 -16.57 -1.00 -13.86
C TYR A 192 -15.23 -1.05 -13.15
N GLU A 193 -14.81 0.07 -12.58
CA GLU A 193 -13.50 0.16 -11.96
C GLU A 193 -13.45 -0.66 -10.66
N VAL A 194 -14.52 -0.55 -9.87
CA VAL A 194 -14.70 -1.31 -8.64
C VAL A 194 -14.73 -2.82 -8.90
N MET A 195 -15.41 -3.26 -9.97
CA MET A 195 -15.45 -4.68 -10.33
C MET A 195 -14.05 -5.23 -10.58
N ILE A 196 -13.19 -4.50 -11.31
CA ILE A 196 -11.80 -4.92 -11.54
C ILE A 196 -11.03 -5.02 -10.22
N GLY A 197 -11.14 -4.01 -9.34
CA GLY A 197 -10.50 -4.06 -8.02
C GLY A 197 -10.95 -5.26 -7.17
N LEU A 198 -12.26 -5.58 -7.22
CA LEU A 198 -12.83 -6.76 -6.58
C LEU A 198 -12.31 -8.06 -7.21
N PHE A 199 -12.20 -8.13 -8.53
CA PHE A 199 -11.61 -9.28 -9.23
C PHE A 199 -10.13 -9.48 -8.86
N ILE A 200 -9.34 -8.41 -8.80
CA ILE A 200 -7.94 -8.46 -8.37
C ILE A 200 -7.86 -9.01 -6.94
N THR A 201 -8.71 -8.52 -6.05
CA THR A 201 -8.76 -8.98 -4.65
C THR A 201 -9.16 -10.46 -4.55
N LEU A 202 -10.23 -10.87 -5.26
CA LEU A 202 -10.71 -12.25 -5.26
C LEU A 202 -9.74 -13.21 -5.96
N SER A 203 -8.93 -12.74 -6.91
CA SER A 203 -7.89 -13.55 -7.55
C SER A 203 -6.81 -14.03 -6.57
N GLY A 204 -6.68 -13.39 -5.41
CA GLY A 204 -5.84 -13.87 -4.31
C GLY A 204 -6.32 -15.21 -3.72
N ILE A 205 -7.62 -15.51 -3.77
CA ILE A 205 -8.21 -16.74 -3.24
C ILE A 205 -7.73 -17.98 -4.02
N PRO A 206 -7.86 -18.09 -5.36
CA PRO A 206 -7.35 -19.24 -6.09
C PRO A 206 -5.84 -19.37 -5.97
N VAL A 207 -5.10 -18.26 -5.92
CA VAL A 207 -3.64 -18.27 -5.68
C VAL A 207 -3.31 -18.85 -4.31
N TYR A 208 -4.07 -18.51 -3.27
CA TYR A 208 -3.90 -19.09 -1.93
C TYR A 208 -4.20 -20.60 -1.91
N PHE A 209 -5.29 -21.04 -2.53
CA PHE A 209 -5.61 -22.47 -2.62
C PHE A 209 -4.54 -23.27 -3.38
N PHE A 210 -4.05 -22.73 -4.50
CA PHE A 210 -3.01 -23.37 -5.29
C PHE A 210 -1.64 -23.35 -4.59
N GLY A 211 -1.31 -22.25 -3.90
CA GLY A 211 -0.04 -22.04 -3.25
C GLY A 211 0.11 -22.85 -1.95
N VAL A 212 -0.82 -22.65 -1.01
CA VAL A 212 -0.71 -23.05 0.41
C VAL A 212 -1.56 -24.29 0.70
N TYR A 213 -2.83 -24.32 0.25
CA TYR A 213 -3.73 -25.43 0.55
C TYR A 213 -3.34 -26.71 -0.19
N TRP A 214 -2.80 -26.58 -1.41
CA TRP A 214 -2.33 -27.71 -2.20
C TRP A 214 -0.98 -28.25 -1.71
N LYS A 215 -1.02 -29.11 -0.67
CA LYS A 215 0.17 -29.76 -0.10
C LYS A 215 0.74 -30.88 -0.99
N ASN A 216 -0.11 -31.58 -1.75
CA ASN A 216 0.29 -32.70 -2.62
C ASN A 216 0.57 -32.26 -4.07
N LYS A 217 1.56 -31.38 -4.26
CA LYS A 217 1.97 -30.94 -5.62
C LYS A 217 2.70 -32.10 -6.34
N PRO A 218 2.45 -32.31 -7.65
CA PRO A 218 3.09 -33.40 -8.39
C PRO A 218 4.62 -33.22 -8.45
N LYS A 219 5.37 -34.32 -8.32
CA LYS A 219 6.85 -34.30 -8.28
C LYS A 219 7.49 -33.63 -9.49
N CYS A 220 6.85 -33.69 -10.66
CA CYS A 220 7.29 -33.00 -11.88
C CYS A 220 7.25 -31.46 -11.71
N PHE A 221 6.15 -30.95 -11.14
CA PHE A 221 5.98 -29.52 -10.87
C PHE A 221 6.98 -29.02 -9.83
N LEU A 222 7.18 -29.74 -8.71
CA LEU A 222 8.22 -29.38 -7.74
C LEU A 222 9.61 -29.36 -8.38
N ARG A 223 9.94 -30.34 -9.22
CA ARG A 223 11.25 -30.39 -9.87
C ARG A 223 11.46 -29.22 -10.82
N CYS A 224 10.45 -28.87 -11.61
CA CYS A 224 10.49 -27.70 -12.49
C CYS A 224 10.60 -26.40 -11.67
N TRP A 225 9.78 -26.25 -10.64
CA TRP A 225 9.79 -25.10 -9.73
C TRP A 225 11.14 -24.92 -9.03
N ASN A 226 11.69 -26.01 -8.46
CA ASN A 226 13.00 -25.97 -7.80
C ASN A 226 14.12 -25.65 -8.79
N SER A 227 14.05 -26.16 -10.02
CA SER A 227 15.05 -25.81 -11.05
C SER A 227 14.97 -24.32 -11.42
N PHE A 228 13.77 -23.76 -11.53
CA PHE A 228 13.56 -22.34 -11.79
C PHE A 228 14.08 -21.48 -10.63
N VAL A 229 13.74 -21.85 -9.40
CA VAL A 229 14.22 -21.17 -8.18
C VAL A 229 15.73 -21.23 -8.07
N CYS A 230 16.36 -22.39 -8.30
CA CYS A 230 17.82 -22.53 -8.29
C CYS A 230 18.50 -21.68 -9.36
N ASN A 231 17.92 -21.56 -10.56
CA ASN A 231 18.45 -20.68 -11.59
C ASN A 231 18.38 -19.21 -11.17
N LEU A 232 17.26 -18.77 -10.59
CA LEU A 232 17.12 -17.42 -10.05
C LEU A 232 18.08 -17.15 -8.89
N GLN A 233 18.26 -18.12 -7.98
CA GLN A 233 19.23 -18.04 -6.89
C GLN A 233 20.65 -17.84 -7.40
N ARG A 234 21.05 -18.58 -8.45
CA ARG A 234 22.38 -18.44 -9.07
C ARG A 234 22.57 -17.10 -9.77
N ILE A 235 21.55 -16.64 -10.51
CA ILE A 235 21.60 -15.35 -11.23
C ILE A 235 21.71 -14.18 -10.24
N PHE A 236 20.94 -14.22 -9.17
CA PHE A 236 20.85 -13.10 -8.22
C PHE A 236 21.72 -13.26 -6.97
N LEU A 237 22.51 -14.34 -6.86
CA LEU A 237 23.31 -14.70 -5.67
C LEU A 237 22.50 -14.53 -4.37
N CYS A 238 21.27 -15.06 -4.40
CA CYS A 238 20.32 -14.94 -3.30
C CYS A 238 20.26 -16.23 -2.49
N VAL A 239 20.24 -16.10 -1.17
CA VAL A 239 20.19 -17.22 -0.22
C VAL A 239 18.95 -17.04 0.65
N LEU A 240 18.33 -18.16 1.03
CA LEU A 240 17.27 -18.14 2.04
C LEU A 240 17.91 -17.76 3.38
N GLN A 241 17.28 -16.87 4.14
CA GLN A 241 17.76 -16.65 5.49
C GLN A 241 17.48 -17.92 6.30
N ASP A 242 18.56 -18.60 6.73
CA ASP A 242 18.46 -19.72 7.66
C ASP A 242 17.72 -19.26 8.92
N GLU A 243 16.84 -20.12 9.43
CA GLU A 243 16.32 -20.01 10.79
C GLU A 243 17.52 -20.13 11.74
N VAL A 244 18.19 -19.01 12.03
CA VAL A 244 19.07 -18.93 13.18
C VAL A 244 18.16 -19.01 14.41
N THR A 245 17.96 -20.25 14.86
CA THR A 245 17.53 -20.75 16.18
C THR A 245 16.90 -19.73 17.12
#